data_AF-A0A9Q4MGD3-F1
#
_entry.id   AF-A0A9Q4MGD3-F1
#
_cell.length_a   1.000
_cell.length_b   1.000
_cell.length_c   1.000
_cell.angle_alpha   90.00
_cell.angle_beta   90.00
_cell.angle_gamma   90.00
#
_symmetry.space_group_name_H-M   'P 1'
#
loop_
_entity.id
_entity.type
_entity.pdbx_description
1 polymer ?
#
loop_
_entity_poly.entity_id
_entity_poly.type
_entity_poly.pdbx_seq_one_letter_code
_entity_poly.pdbx_strand_id
1 'polypeptide(L)' 'MKCLRIATGERDPTWVGQGLAEYHRRLSYWLPCCLVEIE' A
#
# COMPACT_ATOMS: atom_id res chain seq x y z
N MET A 1 -13.61 4.50 8.19
CA MET A 1 -13.35 3.15 7.65
C MET A 1 -11.86 3.04 7.34
N LYS A 2 -11.21 1.91 7.62
CA LYS A 2 -9.78 1.70 7.39
C LYS A 2 -9.60 0.51 6.45
N CYS A 3 -8.70 0.63 5.48
CA CYS A 3 -8.35 -0.46 4.58
C CYS A 3 -6.99 -1.03 4.98
N LEU A 4 -6.90 -2.35 5.07
CA LEU A 4 -5.67 -3.05 5.38
C LEU A 4 -5.34 -3.95 4.20
N ARG A 5 -4.19 -3.69 3.55
CA ARG A 5 -3.68 -4.52 2.47
C ARG A 5 -2.60 -5.42 3.06
N ILE A 6 -2.87 -6.72 3.07
CA ILE A 6 -1.94 -7.77 3.49
C ILE A 6 -1.44 -8.44 2.22
N ALA A 7 -0.14 -8.36 1.98
CA ALA A 7 0.50 -8.94 0.80
C ALA A 7 1.69 -9.81 1.23
N THR A 8 1.91 -10.92 0.53
CA THR A 8 3.09 -11.77 0.68
C THR A 8 4.11 -11.43 -0.40
N GLY A 9 5.37 -11.27 -0.02
CA GLY A 9 6.48 -11.04 -0.95
C GLY A 9 7.63 -10.25 -0.32
N GLU A 10 8.87 -10.59 -0.68
CA GLU A 10 10.08 -10.03 -0.06
C GLU A 10 10.54 -8.70 -0.69
N ARG A 11 10.22 -8.42 -1.97
CA ARG A 11 10.63 -7.18 -2.68
C ARG A 11 9.72 -6.83 -3.85
N ASP A 12 8.89 -5.81 -3.67
CA ASP A 12 8.18 -5.20 -4.79
C ASP A 12 9.15 -4.46 -5.74
N PRO A 13 8.97 -4.57 -7.07
CA PRO A 13 9.68 -3.72 -8.02
C PRO A 13 9.47 -2.24 -7.71
N THR A 14 10.50 -1.40 -7.89
CA THR A 14 10.44 0.04 -7.54
C THR A 14 9.24 0.77 -8.15
N TRP A 15 8.87 0.43 -9.38
CA TRP A 15 7.72 1.03 -10.06
C TRP A 15 6.37 0.67 -9.41
N VAL A 16 6.25 -0.52 -8.79
CA VAL A 16 5.06 -0.94 -8.03
C VAL A 16 4.93 -0.12 -6.76
N GLY A 17 6.02 -0.01 -5.99
CA GLY A 17 6.05 0.77 -4.75
C GLY A 17 5.74 2.26 -4.97
N GLN A 18 6.27 2.84 -6.05
CA GLN A 18 5.98 4.23 -6.44
C GLN A 18 4.50 4.44 -6.77
N GLY A 19 3.92 3.56 -7.59
CA GLY A 19 2.49 3.62 -7.93
C GLY A 19 1.61 3.45 -6.69
N LEU A 20 1.94 2.48 -5.81
CA LEU A 20 1.20 2.24 -4.58
C LEU A 20 1.23 3.45 -3.63
N ALA A 21 2.40 4.09 -3.47
CA ALA A 21 2.54 5.29 -2.65
C ALA A 21 1.69 6.46 -3.17
N GLU A 22 1.54 6.59 -4.49
CA GLU A 22 0.70 7.62 -5.10
C GLU A 22 -0.79 7.39 -4.80
N TYR A 23 -1.29 6.16 -4.95
CA TYR A 23 -2.68 5.83 -4.59
C TYR A 23 -2.92 5.95 -3.09
N HIS A 24 -1.98 5.51 -2.27
CA HIS A 24 -2.04 5.66 -0.81
C HIS A 24 -2.20 7.14 -0.42
N ARG A 25 -1.42 8.04 -1.03
CA ARG A 25 -1.53 9.49 -0.80
C ARG A 25 -2.92 10.02 -1.20
N ARG A 26 -3.44 9.63 -2.37
CA ARG A 26 -4.76 10.10 -2.86
C ARG A 26 -5.92 9.62 -1.98
N LEU A 27 -5.83 8.40 -1.44
CA LEU A 27 -6.88 7.79 -0.63
C LEU A 27 -6.82 8.20 0.85
N SER A 28 -5.69 8.72 1.33
CA SER A 28 -5.41 9.00 2.75
C SER A 28 -6.47 9.85 3.47
N TYR A 29 -7.16 10.75 2.79
CA TYR A 29 -8.19 11.61 3.37
C TYR A 29 -9.53 10.87 3.63
N TRP A 30 -9.90 9.94 2.74
CA TRP A 30 -11.21 9.26 2.80
C TRP A 30 -11.13 7.83 3.32
N LEU A 31 -10.00 7.16 3.08
CA LEU A 31 -9.78 5.75 3.40
C LEU A 31 -8.29 5.53 3.71
N PRO A 32 -7.88 5.66 4.99
CA PRO A 32 -6.52 5.32 5.38
C PRO A 32 -6.23 3.85 5.05
N CYS A 33 -5.24 3.65 4.18
CA CYS A 33 -4.78 2.34 3.73
C CYS A 33 -3.48 1.99 4.46
N CYS A 34 -3.38 0.85 5.11
CA CYS A 34 -2.09 0.39 5.66
C CYS A 34 -1.62 -0.83 4.87
N LEU A 35 -0.35 -0.85 4.51
CA LEU A 35 0.31 -2.00 3.90
C LEU A 35 0.99 -2.81 5.01
N VAL A 36 0.70 -4.11 5.05
CA VAL A 36 1.40 -5.09 5.86
C VAL A 36 1.98 -6.11 4.90
N GLU A 37 3.31 -6.12 4.80
CA GLU A 37 4.06 -7.13 4.06
C GLU A 37 4.37 -8.28 5.02
N ILE A 38 4.10 -9.50 4.58
CA ILE A 38 4.41 -10.74 5.30
C ILE A 38 5.45 -11.50 4.48
N GLU A 39 6.61 -11.75 5.09
CA GLU A 39 7.65 -12.67 4.59
C GLU A 39 7.26 -14.14 4.88
#